data_AF-A0A846PJ55-F1
#
_entry.id   AF-A0A846PJ55-F1
#
_cell.length_a   1.000
_cell.length_b   1.000
_cell.length_c   1.000
_cell.angle_alpha   90.00
_cell.angle_beta   90.00
_cell.angle_gamma   90.00
#
_symmetry.space_group_name_H-M   'P 1'
#
loop_
_entity.id
_entity.type
_entity.pdbx_description
1 polymer ?
#
loop_
_entity_poly.entity_id
_entity_poly.type
_entity_poly.pdbx_seq_one_letter_code
_entity_poly.pdbx_strand_id
1 'polypeptide(L)' 'RGRGLGEKLLNSVITDLRKRGFKTVETYARRGSSNNPSGPAELYLRRGFKIKDESNPEFPIVKLDL' A
#
# COMPACT_ATOMS: atom_id res chain seq x y z
N ARG A 1 3.95 -16.85 2.21
CA ARG A 1 3.92 -15.66 1.30
C ARG A 1 3.81 -16.15 -0.15
N GLY A 2 3.53 -15.30 -1.13
CA GLY A 2 3.51 -15.69 -2.56
C GLY A 2 2.24 -16.40 -3.07
N ARG A 3 1.16 -16.47 -2.26
CA ARG A 3 -0.14 -17.05 -2.66
C ARG A 3 -1.19 -15.98 -3.03
N GLY A 4 -0.77 -14.74 -3.22
CA GLY A 4 -1.66 -13.61 -3.51
C GLY A 4 -2.60 -13.17 -2.36
N LEU A 5 -2.52 -13.76 -1.16
CA LEU A 5 -3.42 -13.42 -0.05
C LEU A 5 -3.33 -11.95 0.39
N GLY A 6 -2.12 -11.39 0.47
CA GLY A 6 -1.94 -9.98 0.80
C GLY A 6 -2.57 -9.03 -0.22
N GLU A 7 -2.53 -9.41 -1.49
CA GLU A 7 -3.16 -8.65 -2.57
C GLU A 7 -4.69 -8.75 -2.51
N LYS A 8 -5.24 -9.94 -2.24
CA LYS A 8 -6.67 -10.12 -2.04
C LYS A 8 -7.18 -9.31 -0.84
N LEU A 9 -6.43 -9.30 0.26
CA LEU A 9 -6.75 -8.51 1.45
C LEU A 9 -6.71 -7.01 1.15
N LEU A 10 -5.63 -6.52 0.52
CA LEU A 10 -5.51 -5.11 0.13
C LEU A 10 -6.65 -4.67 -0.78
N ASN A 11 -7.00 -5.48 -1.78
CA ASN A 11 -8.12 -5.21 -2.68
C ASN A 11 -9.46 -5.15 -1.90
N SER A 12 -9.69 -6.08 -0.98
CA SER A 12 -10.91 -6.08 -0.15
C SER A 12 -11.03 -4.80 0.68
N VAL A 13 -9.93 -4.34 1.29
CA VAL A 13 -9.89 -3.09 2.06
C VAL A 13 -10.16 -1.89 1.15
N ILE A 14 -9.51 -1.81 -0.01
CA ILE A 14 -9.73 -0.72 -0.98
C ILE A 14 -11.18 -0.68 -1.45
N THR A 15 -11.79 -1.83 -1.75
CA THR A 15 -13.20 -1.92 -2.15
C THR A 15 -14.13 -1.42 -1.04
N ASP A 16 -13.87 -1.78 0.22
CA ASP A 16 -14.65 -1.28 1.36
C ASP A 16 -14.53 0.24 1.52
N LEU A 17 -13.31 0.77 1.44
CA LEU A 17 -13.06 2.21 1.56
C LEU A 17 -13.75 3.01 0.44
N ARG A 18 -13.75 2.51 -0.79
CA ARG A 18 -14.49 3.12 -1.92
C ARG A 18 -15.99 3.15 -1.64
N LYS A 19 -16.58 2.04 -1.17
CA LYS A 19 -18.00 1.97 -0.82
C LYS A 19 -18.39 2.95 0.29
N ARG A 20 -17.47 3.23 1.21
CA ARG A 20 -17.66 4.17 2.31
C ARG A 20 -17.40 5.63 1.93
N GLY A 21 -17.04 5.91 0.68
CA GLY A 21 -16.84 7.27 0.17
C GLY A 21 -15.52 7.92 0.59
N PHE A 22 -14.53 7.13 1.01
CA PHE A 22 -13.19 7.67 1.23
C PHE A 22 -12.58 8.09 -0.11
N LYS A 23 -11.94 9.28 -0.12
CA LYS A 23 -11.29 9.82 -1.32
C LYS A 23 -9.88 9.27 -1.53
N THR A 24 -9.25 8.84 -0.44
CA THR A 24 -7.83 8.51 -0.42
C THR A 24 -7.53 7.47 0.64
N VAL A 25 -6.53 6.61 0.39
CA VAL A 25 -5.86 5.81 1.42
C VAL A 25 -4.35 6.06 1.39
N GLU A 26 -3.75 6.17 2.56
CA GLU A 26 -2.30 6.36 2.72
C GLU A 26 -1.74 5.33 3.69
N THR A 27 -0.50 4.93 3.47
CA THR A 27 0.25 4.07 4.40
C THR A 27 1.74 4.28 4.24
N TYR A 28 2.52 3.91 5.26
CA TYR A 28 3.97 3.80 5.14
C TYR A 28 4.32 2.39 4.64
N ALA A 29 5.24 2.29 3.68
CA ALA A 29 5.71 1.02 3.15
C ALA A 29 7.22 0.91 3.34
N ARG A 30 7.77 -0.30 3.43
CA ARG A 30 9.23 -0.48 3.59
C ARG A 30 9.90 -0.79 2.25
N ARG A 31 11.01 -0.13 1.93
CA ARG A 31 11.88 -0.47 0.79
C ARG A 31 12.85 -1.60 1.14
N GLY A 32 13.27 -2.35 0.12
CA GLY A 32 14.42 -3.26 0.22
C GLY A 32 14.26 -4.49 1.13
N SER A 33 13.11 -4.67 1.78
CA SER A 33 12.86 -5.86 2.59
C SER A 33 11.42 -6.32 2.52
N SER A 34 11.22 -7.57 2.11
CA SER A 34 9.90 -8.20 2.09
C SER A 34 9.46 -8.69 3.49
N ASN A 35 10.39 -8.82 4.44
CA ASN A 35 10.12 -9.23 5.81
C ASN A 35 9.91 -8.01 6.71
N ASN A 36 8.70 -7.46 6.68
CA ASN A 36 8.33 -6.30 7.48
C ASN A 36 6.79 -6.25 7.69
N PRO A 37 6.30 -5.60 8.76
CA PRO A 37 4.88 -5.60 9.11
C PRO A 37 4.01 -4.74 8.19
N SER A 38 4.57 -3.73 7.51
CA SER A 38 3.84 -2.82 6.63
C SER A 38 3.83 -3.22 5.15
N GLY A 39 4.53 -4.28 4.77
CA GLY A 39 4.64 -4.76 3.40
C GLY A 39 5.69 -4.00 2.56
N PRO A 40 6.17 -4.62 1.48
CA PRO A 40 7.16 -4.00 0.60
C PRO A 40 6.53 -2.86 -0.23
N ALA A 41 7.25 -1.76 -0.46
CA ALA A 41 6.78 -0.64 -1.27
C ALA A 41 6.29 -1.08 -2.67
N GLU A 42 6.96 -2.06 -3.27
CA GLU A 42 6.65 -2.60 -4.59
C GLU A 42 5.24 -3.23 -4.67
N LEU A 43 4.72 -3.76 -3.55
CA LEU A 43 3.35 -4.29 -3.49
C LEU A 43 2.33 -3.18 -3.76
N TYR A 44 2.51 -2.03 -3.11
CA TYR A 44 1.60 -0.89 -3.24
C TYR A 44 1.71 -0.23 -4.61
N LEU A 45 2.93 -0.03 -5.10
CA LEU A 45 3.18 0.60 -6.41
C LEU A 45 2.56 -0.21 -7.55
N ARG A 46 2.66 -1.53 -7.52
CA ARG A 46 2.01 -2.42 -8.50
C ARG A 46 0.48 -2.35 -8.47
N ARG A 47 -0.10 -1.81 -7.39
CA ARG A 47 -1.55 -1.66 -7.19
C ARG A 47 -2.05 -0.24 -7.42
N GLY A 48 -1.22 0.62 -8.02
CA GLY A 48 -1.59 1.97 -8.41
C GLY A 48 -1.39 3.03 -7.32
N PHE A 49 -0.80 2.66 -6.18
CA PHE A 49 -0.34 3.66 -5.22
C PHE A 49 0.81 4.46 -5.82
N LYS A 50 0.89 5.73 -5.44
CA LYS A 50 2.00 6.62 -5.80
C LYS A 50 2.75 7.03 -4.54
N ILE A 51 4.03 7.30 -4.67
CA ILE A 51 4.82 7.86 -3.58
C ILE A 51 4.34 9.30 -3.33
N LYS A 52 4.01 9.59 -2.07
CA LYS A 52 3.61 10.92 -1.59
C LYS A 52 4.74 11.62 -0.86
N ASP A 53 5.50 10.86 -0.06
CA ASP A 53 6.57 11.38 0.80
C ASP A 53 7.74 10.39 0.84
N GLU A 54 8.97 10.90 0.67
CA GLU A 54 10.22 10.15 0.72
C GLU A 54 11.24 10.76 1.71
N SER A 55 10.78 11.61 2.63
CA SER A 55 11.64 12.17 3.69
C SER A 55 12.33 11.09 4.51
N ASN A 56 11.70 9.92 4.67
CA ASN A 56 12.35 8.69 5.10
C ASN A 56 12.55 7.74 3.91
N PRO A 57 13.78 7.56 3.41
CA PRO A 57 14.07 6.70 2.26
C PRO A 57 13.74 5.22 2.48
N GLU A 58 13.80 4.74 3.73
CA GLU A 58 13.47 3.35 4.06
C GLU A 58 11.96 3.13 4.16
N PHE A 59 11.23 4.16 4.61
CA PHE A 59 9.79 4.10 4.87
C PHE A 59 9.01 5.21 4.14
N PRO A 60 8.91 5.18 2.80
CA PRO A 60 8.11 6.14 2.06
C PRO A 60 6.62 6.04 2.41
N ILE A 61 5.92 7.16 2.36
CA ILE A 61 4.46 7.20 2.39
C ILE A 61 3.93 7.03 0.96
N VAL A 62 3.01 6.08 0.79
CA VAL A 62 2.35 5.79 -0.48
C VAL A 62 0.86 6.10 -0.39
N LYS A 63 0.29 6.58 -1.50
CA LYS A 63 -1.08 7.11 -1.59
C LYS A 63 -1.87 6.45 -2.74
N LEU A 64 -2.99 5.86 -2.36
CA LEU A 64 -4.18 5.46 -3.13
C LEU A 64 -5.21 6.58 -3.35
N ASP A 65 -5.39 7.15 -4.55
CA ASP A 65 -6.64 7.88 -4.86
C ASP A 65 -7.77 6.86 -5.14
N LEU A 66 -8.86 6.94 -4.36
CA LEU A 66 -9.97 5.99 -4.32
C LEU A 66 -11.19 6.46 -5.12
#